data_AF-A0A2T5GK53-F1
#
_entry.id   AF-A0A2T5GK53-F1
#
_cell.length_a   1.000
_cell.length_b   1.000
_cell.length_c   1.000
_cell.angle_alpha   90.00
_cell.angle_beta   90.00
_cell.angle_gamma   90.00
#
_symmetry.space_group_name_H-M   'P 1'
#
loop_
_entity.id
_entity.type
_entity.pdbx_description
1 polymer ?
#
loop_
_entity_poly.entity_id
_entity_poly.type
_entity_poly.pdbx_seq_one_letter_code
_entity_poly.pdbx_strand_id
1 'polypeptide(L)'
;MNAIQTEMLYIQRRLAATRAMADAAAGPCARAAHETLARLYAARLNALAAAVPCLITEPAVATPRRAVLPVLAPALRRGAPRPRLTLKLAS
;
A
#
# COMPACT_ATOMS: atom_id res chain seq x y z
N MET A 1 -13.18 11.50 15.65
CA MET A 1 -12.65 10.28 15.00
C MET A 1 -11.13 10.33 15.09
N ASN A 2 -10.49 9.32 15.69
CA ASN A 2 -9.05 9.29 15.92
C ASN A 2 -8.30 8.97 14.60
N ALA A 3 -7.10 9.53 14.39
CA ALA A 3 -6.25 9.24 13.23
C ALA A 3 -6.03 7.72 13.03
N ILE A 4 -5.84 6.98 14.12
CA ILE A 4 -5.66 5.51 14.08
C ILE A 4 -6.93 4.80 13.60
N GLN A 5 -8.10 5.26 14.04
CA GLN A 5 -9.38 4.70 13.59
C GLN A 5 -9.60 4.95 12.09
N THR A 6 -9.18 6.12 11.60
CA THR A 6 -9.26 6.46 10.17
C THR A 6 -8.33 5.59 9.33
N GLU A 7 -7.10 5.37 9.79
CA GLU A 7 -6.14 4.44 9.16
C GLU A 7 -6.65 2.99 9.16
N MET A 8 -7.21 2.51 10.28
CA MET A 8 -7.81 1.18 10.35
C MET A 8 -8.96 1.01 9.35
N LEU A 9 -9.86 1.99 9.26
CA LEU A 9 -10.96 1.98 8.30
C LEU A 9 -10.46 1.98 6.85
N TYR A 10 -9.43 2.79 6.55
CA TYR A 10 -8.80 2.80 5.24
C TYR A 10 -8.23 1.43 4.88
N ILE A 11 -7.46 0.82 5.78
CA ILE A 11 -6.84 -0.50 5.58
C ILE A 11 -7.90 -1.59 5.43
N GLN A 12 -8.97 -1.55 6.22
CA GLN A 12 -10.10 -2.48 6.10
C GLN A 12 -10.76 -2.40 4.71
N ARG A 13 -11.05 -1.19 4.22
CA ARG A 13 -11.63 -0.99 2.89
C ARG A 13 -10.70 -1.49 1.78
N ARG A 14 -9.39 -1.21 1.89
CA ARG A 14 -8.38 -1.69 0.93
C ARG A 14 -8.24 -3.21 0.95
N LEU A 15 -8.28 -3.84 2.12
CA LEU A 15 -8.25 -5.29 2.27
C LEU A 15 -9.47 -5.92 1.57
N ALA A 16 -10.67 -5.41 1.82
CA ALA A 16 -11.90 -5.91 1.19
C ALA A 16 -11.84 -5.79 -0.35
N ALA A 17 -11.43 -4.62 -0.86
CA ALA A 17 -11.26 -4.40 -2.30
C ALA A 17 -10.21 -5.34 -2.90
N THR A 18 -9.09 -5.56 -2.21
CA THR A 18 -8.02 -6.44 -2.72
C THR A 18 -8.45 -7.90 -2.76
N ARG A 19 -9.28 -8.35 -1.81
CA ARG A 19 -9.89 -9.70 -1.85
C ARG A 19 -10.82 -9.84 -3.04
N ALA A 20 -11.70 -8.87 -3.27
CA ALA A 20 -12.58 -8.87 -4.44
C ALA A 20 -11.79 -8.87 -5.77
N MET A 21 -10.65 -8.17 -5.84
CA MET A 21 -9.75 -8.22 -7.00
C MET A 21 -9.09 -9.59 -7.19
N ALA A 22 -8.74 -10.28 -6.10
CA ALA A 22 -8.21 -11.64 -6.16
C ALA A 22 -9.26 -12.62 -6.69
N ASP A 23 -10.51 -12.48 -6.24
CA ASP A 23 -11.63 -13.31 -6.67
C ASP A 23 -11.99 -13.06 -8.15
N ALA A 24 -11.90 -11.80 -8.60
CA ALA A 24 -12.14 -11.40 -9.99
C ALA A 24 -10.94 -11.58 -10.93
N ALA A 25 -9.79 -12.06 -10.43
CA ALA A 25 -8.58 -12.14 -11.22
C ALA A 25 -8.70 -13.20 -12.33
N ALA A 26 -8.40 -12.81 -13.57
CA ALA A 26 -8.50 -13.69 -14.74
C ALA A 26 -7.44 -14.80 -14.79
N GLY A 27 -6.44 -14.82 -13.90
CA GLY A 27 -5.36 -15.80 -13.93
C GLY A 27 -4.62 -15.98 -12.61
N PRO A 28 -3.88 -17.09 -12.46
CA PRO A 28 -3.30 -17.51 -11.18
C PRO A 28 -2.20 -16.55 -10.68
N CYS A 29 -1.42 -15.96 -11.58
CA CYS A 29 -0.38 -14.99 -11.21
C CYS A 29 -0.98 -13.69 -10.63
N ALA A 30 -2.00 -13.12 -11.30
CA ALA A 30 -2.69 -11.93 -10.84
C ALA A 30 -3.40 -12.18 -9.50
N ARG A 31 -4.05 -13.35 -9.36
CA ARG A 31 -4.66 -13.79 -8.10
C ARG A 31 -3.64 -13.87 -6.97
N ALA A 32 -2.51 -14.55 -7.18
CA ALA A 32 -1.46 -14.69 -6.17
C ALA A 32 -0.86 -13.34 -5.74
N ALA A 33 -0.75 -12.38 -6.66
CA ALA A 33 -0.33 -11.01 -6.35
C ALA A 33 -1.34 -10.30 -5.43
N HIS A 34 -2.64 -10.35 -5.77
CA HIS A 34 -3.69 -9.77 -4.93
C HIS A 34 -3.82 -10.47 -3.57
N GLU A 35 -3.71 -11.79 -3.51
CA GLU A 35 -3.70 -12.54 -2.24
C GLU A 35 -2.51 -12.15 -1.35
N THR A 36 -1.32 -11.98 -1.94
CA THR A 36 -0.13 -11.53 -1.21
C THR A 36 -0.33 -10.12 -0.66
N LEU A 37 -0.88 -9.22 -1.47
CA LEU A 37 -1.20 -7.86 -1.00
C LEU A 37 -2.27 -7.86 0.10
N ALA A 38 -3.29 -8.72 -0.01
CA ALA A 38 -4.31 -8.89 1.02
C ALA A 38 -3.71 -9.40 2.34
N ARG A 39 -2.74 -10.32 2.30
CA ARG A 39 -2.00 -10.77 3.49
C ARG A 39 -1.26 -9.63 4.17
N LEU A 40 -0.59 -8.76 3.40
CA LEU A 40 0.13 -7.60 3.94
C LEU A 40 -0.84 -6.60 4.61
N TYR A 41 -1.99 -6.32 3.99
CA TYR A 41 -3.00 -5.46 4.61
C TYR A 41 -3.61 -6.07 5.87
N ALA A 42 -3.88 -7.38 5.89
CA ALA A 42 -4.40 -8.06 7.07
C ALA A 42 -3.38 -8.04 8.23
N ALA A 43 -2.10 -8.31 7.95
CA ALA A 43 -1.04 -8.23 8.94
C ALA A 43 -0.91 -6.81 9.53
N ARG A 44 -0.98 -5.77 8.68
CA ARG A 44 -0.95 -4.38 9.13
C ARG A 44 -2.16 -4.03 10.01
N LEU A 45 -3.36 -4.49 9.63
CA LEU A 45 -4.57 -4.27 10.42
C LEU A 45 -4.47 -4.91 11.80
N ASN A 46 -3.97 -6.15 11.88
CA ASN A 46 -3.76 -6.85 13.15
C ASN A 46 -2.73 -6.12 14.03
N ALA A 47 -1.62 -5.65 13.44
CA ALA A 47 -0.62 -4.88 14.16
C ALA A 47 -1.19 -3.57 14.73
N LEU A 48 -2.01 -2.86 13.96
CA LEU A 48 -2.70 -1.65 14.44
C LEU A 48 -3.70 -1.97 15.55
N ALA A 49 -4.51 -3.02 15.39
CA ALA A 49 -5.48 -3.44 16.40
C ALA A 49 -4.79 -3.82 17.73
N ALA A 50 -3.63 -4.46 17.67
CA ALA A 50 -2.82 -4.77 18.86
C ALA A 50 -2.20 -3.52 19.51
N ALA A 51 -1.87 -2.49 18.73
CA ALA A 51 -1.30 -1.24 19.23
C ALA A 51 -2.34 -0.26 19.80
N VAL A 52 -3.61 -0.36 19.40
CA VAL A 52 -4.69 0.54 19.86
C VAL A 52 -4.83 0.55 21.39
N PRO A 53 -4.87 -0.60 22.10
CA PRO A 53 -4.92 -0.63 23.56
C PRO A 53 -3.73 0.09 24.21
N CYS A 54 -2.51 -0.13 23.72
CA CYS A 54 -1.29 0.49 24.25
C CYS A 54 -1.29 2.02 24.13
N LEU A 55 -1.88 2.55 23.04
CA LEU A 55 -2.00 3.98 22.78
C LEU A 55 -3.11 4.66 23.60
N ILE A 56 -4.03 3.88 24.18
CA ILE A 56 -5.07 4.37 25.09
C ILE A 56 -4.53 4.42 26.53
N THR A 57 -3.57 3.57 26.89
CA THR A 57 -2.98 3.48 28.24
C THR A 57 -1.78 4.39 28.47
N GLU A 58 -1.11 4.87 27.43
CA GLU A 58 0.06 5.76 27.57
C GLU A 58 -0.39 7.23 27.74
N PRO A 59 -0.10 7.91 28.87
CA PRO A 59 -0.23 9.36 28.92
C PRO A 59 0.80 9.95 27.94
N ALA A 60 0.35 10.87 27.09
CA ALA A 60 1.13 11.47 26.02
C ALA A 60 2.45 12.11 26.51
N VAL A 61 3.53 11.34 26.58
CA VAL A 61 4.88 11.88 26.70
C VAL A 61 5.38 12.16 25.29
N ALA A 62 5.15 13.38 24.85
CA ALA A 62 5.70 13.91 23.61
C ALA A 62 7.22 13.67 23.57
N THR A 63 7.66 12.84 22.64
CA THR A 63 9.09 12.67 22.32
C THR A 63 9.29 12.63 20.80
N PRO A 64 10.43 13.16 20.30
CA PRO A 64 10.48 13.87 19.02
C PRO A 64 10.60 12.95 17.81
N ARG A 65 10.00 13.40 16.70
CA ARG A 65 10.16 12.93 15.32
C ARG A 65 11.61 12.46 15.05
N ARG A 66 11.83 11.16 14.91
CA ARG A 66 13.05 10.59 14.31
C ARG A 66 12.73 9.81 13.04
N ALA A 67 13.21 10.37 11.95
CA ALA A 67 13.60 9.78 10.66
C ALA A 67 12.73 8.66 10.08
N VAL A 68 11.82 9.06 9.18
CA VAL A 68 11.28 8.15 8.16
C VAL A 68 12.42 7.75 7.23
N LEU A 69 12.83 6.48 7.28
CA LEU A 69 13.62 5.83 6.22
C LEU A 69 12.88 6.00 4.89
N PRO A 70 13.56 6.40 3.79
CA PRO A 70 12.91 6.54 2.51
C PRO A 70 12.60 5.13 1.98
N VAL A 71 11.34 4.72 2.10
CA VAL A 71 10.79 3.68 1.24
C VAL A 71 10.95 4.22 -0.17
N LEU A 72 11.85 3.62 -0.94
CA LEU A 72 12.04 3.86 -2.37
C LEU A 72 10.70 3.63 -3.09
N ALA A 73 9.90 4.68 -3.17
CA ALA A 73 8.82 4.77 -4.12
C ALA A 73 9.46 4.72 -5.51
N PRO A 74 8.99 3.86 -6.44
CA PRO A 74 9.34 4.04 -7.83
C PRO A 74 8.76 5.37 -8.26
N ALA A 75 9.62 6.38 -8.37
CA ALA A 75 9.26 7.66 -8.95
C ALA A 75 8.76 7.39 -10.37
N LEU A 76 7.45 7.52 -10.58
CA LEU A 76 6.87 7.71 -11.90
C LEU A 76 7.50 8.97 -12.48
N ARG A 77 8.60 8.80 -13.22
CA ARG A 77 9.28 9.87 -13.95
C ARG A 77 8.28 10.44 -14.96
N ARG A 78 7.65 11.56 -14.59
CA ARG A 78 7.04 12.48 -15.55
C ARG A 78 8.16 12.99 -16.47
N GLY A 79 7.97 12.79 -17.76
CA GLY A 79 8.66 13.55 -18.81
C GLY A 79 10.10 13.11 -19.09
N ALA A 80 10.26 12.04 -19.87
CA ALA A 80 11.40 11.93 -20.77
C ALA A 80 10.85 11.98 -22.21
N PRO A 81 11.36 12.86 -23.09
CA PRO A 81 10.96 12.85 -24.49
C PRO A 81 11.38 11.52 -25.10
N ARG A 82 10.40 10.70 -25.48
CA ARG A 82 10.63 9.46 -26.23
C ARG A 82 11.27 9.83 -27.58
N PRO A 83 12.45 9.29 -27.95
CA PRO A 83 12.87 9.34 -29.33
C PRO A 83 11.90 8.48 -30.15
N ARG A 84 11.17 9.11 -31.08
CA ARG A 84 10.35 8.41 -32.07
C ARG A 84 11.30 7.63 -32.98
N LEU A 85 11.39 6.32 -32.79
CA LEU A 85 11.97 5.42 -33.77
C LEU A 85 11.08 5.46 -35.02
N THR A 86 11.44 6.30 -35.98
CA THR A 86 10.91 6.23 -37.33
C THR A 86 11.48 4.98 -37.99
N LEU A 87 10.65 3.94 -38.14
CA LEU A 87 10.96 2.79 -38.99
C LEU A 87 11.12 3.31 -40.42
N LYS A 88 12.34 3.32 -40.95
CA LYS A 88 12.55 3.44 -42.39
C LYS A 88 12.22 2.08 -43.00
N LEU A 89 11.15 2.03 -43.79
CA LEU A 89 10.94 0.95 -44.75
C LEU A 89 12.11 0.99 -45.75
N ALA A 90 12.90 -0.09 -45.76
CA ALA A 90 13.88 -0.32 -46.81
C ALA A 90 13.12 -0.75 -48.07
N SER A 91 13.37 -0.03 -49.16
CA SER A 91 13.02 -0.40 -50.54
C SER A 91 14.02 -1.39 -51.09
#